data_AF-U4R6B4-F1
#
_entry.id   AF-U4R6B4-F1
#
_cell.length_a   1.000
_cell.length_b   1.000
_cell.length_c   1.000
_cell.angle_alpha   90.00
_cell.angle_beta   90.00
_cell.angle_gamma   90.00
#
_symmetry.space_group_name_H-M   'P 1'
#
loop_
_entity.id
_entity.type
_entity.pdbx_description
1 polymer ?
#
loop_
_entity_poly.entity_id
_entity_poly.type
_entity_poly.pdbx_seq_one_letter_code
_entity_poly.pdbx_strand_id
1 'polypeptide(L)' 'MQTNIYTLNKEVECLKQQLYDLLDNEPWAKHDILRISKRLDDLILQFYSLN' A
#
# COMPACT_ATOMS: atom_id res chain seq x y z
N MET A 1 18.41 -0.87 -10.16
CA MET A 1 17.01 -0.47 -10.39
C MET A 1 16.01 -1.61 -10.22
N GLN A 2 16.23 -2.82 -10.77
CA GLN A 2 15.29 -3.96 -10.65
C GLN A 2 14.98 -4.41 -9.22
N THR A 3 15.96 -4.39 -8.30
CA THR A 3 15.75 -4.84 -6.91
C THR A 3 14.80 -3.93 -6.13
N ASN A 4 14.83 -2.62 -6.38
CA ASN A 4 13.93 -1.67 -5.72
C ASN A 4 12.48 -1.81 -6.19
N ILE A 5 12.27 -2.04 -7.49
CA ILE A 5 10.92 -2.25 -8.06
C ILE A 5 10.31 -3.55 -7.54
N TYR A 6 11.10 -4.62 -7.43
CA TYR A 6 10.62 -5.89 -6.88
C TYR A 6 10.18 -5.75 -5.41
N THR A 7 10.97 -5.05 -4.60
CA THR A 7 10.64 -4.80 -3.18
C THR A 7 9.42 -3.90 -3.04
N LEU A 8 9.30 -2.83 -3.83
CA LEU A 8 8.14 -1.94 -3.87
C LEU A 8 6.86 -2.72 -4.23
N ASN A 9 6.91 -3.57 -5.26
CA ASN A 9 5.77 -4.39 -5.67
C ASN A 9 5.30 -5.31 -4.54
N LYS A 10 6.23 -5.96 -3.84
CA LYS A 10 5.88 -6.85 -2.72
C LYS A 10 5.22 -6.10 -1.55
N GLU A 11 5.68 -4.87 -1.28
CA GLU A 11 5.11 -4.02 -0.23
C GLU A 11 3.71 -3.53 -0.62
N VAL A 12 3.51 -3.13 -1.88
CA VAL A 12 2.19 -2.75 -2.43
C VAL A 12 1.18 -3.89 -2.32
N GLU A 13 1.55 -5.11 -2.72
CA GLU A 13 0.65 -6.27 -2.62
C GLU A 13 0.29 -6.60 -1.17
N CYS A 14 1.24 -6.48 -0.24
CA CYS A 14 0.98 -6.69 1.19
C CYS A 14 -0.01 -5.66 1.76
N LEU A 15 0.12 -4.38 1.37
CA LEU A 15 -0.78 -3.31 1.80
C LEU A 15 -2.19 -3.47 1.22
N LYS A 16 -2.31 -3.92 -0.03
CA LYS A 16 -3.61 -4.25 -0.63
C LYS A 16 -4.33 -5.34 0.16
N GLN A 17 -3.62 -6.41 0.53
CA GLN A 17 -4.20 -7.50 1.31
C GLN A 17 -4.72 -7.01 2.67
N GLN A 18 -3.93 -6.20 3.39
CA GLN A 18 -4.37 -5.61 4.67
C GLN A 18 -5.60 -4.71 4.50
N LEU A 19 -5.69 -3.96 3.39
CA LEU A 19 -6.84 -3.13 3.09
C LEU A 19 -8.10 -3.98 2.85
N TYR A 20 -7.98 -5.07 2.09
CA TYR A 20 -9.09 -6.00 1.86
C TYR A 20 -9.55 -6.65 3.17
N ASP A 21 -8.62 -7.11 4.00
CA ASP A 21 -8.94 -7.73 5.28
C ASP A 21 -9.67 -6.76 6.23
N LEU A 22 -9.28 -5.47 6.24
CA LEU A 22 -9.95 -4.43 7.03
C LEU A 22 -11.34 -4.07 6.49
N LEU A 23 -11.49 -4.01 5.16
CA LEU A 23 -12.78 -3.74 4.51
C LEU A 23 -13.79 -4.86 4.73
N ASP A 24 -13.32 -6.11 4.80
CA ASP A 24 -14.17 -7.29 4.97
C ASP A 24 -14.61 -7.49 6.44
N ASN A 25 -13.75 -7.14 7.40
CA ASN A 25 -14.00 -7.44 8.82
C ASN A 25 -14.52 -6.26 9.65
N GLU A 26 -14.23 -5.01 9.30
CA GLU A 26 -14.38 -3.90 10.25
C GLU A 26 -14.90 -2.59 9.61
N PRO A 27 -16.22 -2.29 9.68
CA PRO A 27 -16.78 -1.04 9.14
C PRO A 27 -16.29 0.23 9.88
N TRP A 28 -15.70 0.09 11.07
CA TRP A 28 -15.08 1.18 11.83
C TRP A 28 -13.58 1.34 11.58
N ALA A 29 -12.95 0.51 10.75
CA ALA A 29 -11.51 0.56 10.41
C ALA A 29 -11.10 1.75 9.51
N LYS A 30 -11.94 2.79 9.41
CA LYS A 30 -11.72 3.96 8.55
C LYS A 30 -10.34 4.61 8.77
N HIS A 31 -9.86 4.62 10.02
CA HIS A 31 -8.55 5.16 10.36
C HIS A 31 -7.40 4.30 9.79
N ASP A 32 -7.49 2.98 9.89
CA ASP A 32 -6.46 2.08 9.36
C ASP A 32 -6.48 2.00 7.83
N ILE A 33 -7.66 2.05 7.22
CA ILE A 33 -7.81 2.19 5.76
C ILE A 33 -7.12 3.47 5.27
N LEU A 34 -7.37 4.62 5.92
CA LEU A 34 -6.71 5.89 5.57
C LEU A 34 -5.18 5.81 5.72
N ARG A 35 -4.69 5.13 6.75
CA ARG A 35 -3.25 4.95 6.98
C ARG A 35 -2.61 4.12 5.85
N ILE A 36 -3.25 3.03 5.45
CA ILE A 36 -2.77 2.16 4.36
C ILE A 36 -2.85 2.86 3.01
N SER A 37 -3.96 3.57 2.72
CA SER A 37 -4.10 4.36 1.49
C SER A 37 -3.00 5.41 1.36
N LYS A 38 -2.70 6.14 2.44
CA LYS A 38 -1.61 7.13 2.44
C LYS A 38 -0.24 6.50 2.17
N ARG A 39 0.02 5.31 2.73
CA ARG A 39 1.27 4.57 2.47
C ARG A 39 1.36 4.10 1.01
N LEU A 40 0.24 3.68 0.41
CA LEU A 40 0.16 3.34 -1.00
C LEU A 40 0.48 4.54 -1.89
N ASP A 41 -0.09 5.71 -1.60
CA ASP A 41 0.19 6.95 -2.32
C ASP A 41 1.68 7.31 -2.25
N ASP A 42 2.30 7.22 -1.07
CA ASP A 42 3.74 7.47 -0.90
C ASP A 42 4.60 6.52 -1.74
N LEU A 43 4.24 5.23 -1.79
CA LEU A 43 4.96 4.21 -2.58
C LEU A 43 4.81 4.46 -4.09
N ILE A 44 3.63 4.89 -4.53
CA ILE A 44 3.37 5.26 -5.93
C ILE A 44 4.21 6.48 -6.34
N LEU A 45 4.26 7.51 -5.49
CA LEU A 45 5.09 8.70 -5.73
C LEU A 45 6.57 8.35 -5.78
N GLN A 46 7.04 7.44 -4.92
CA GLN A 46 8.42 6.94 -4.97
C GLN A 46 8.70 6.18 -6.27
N PHE A 47 7.76 5.35 -6.74
CA PHE A 47 7.90 4.64 -8.01
C PHE A 47 8.02 5.60 -9.20
N TYR A 48 7.16 6.63 -9.27
CA TYR A 48 7.23 7.64 -10.34
C TYR A 48 8.46 8.56 -10.24
N SER A 49 8.98 8.80 -9.03
CA SER A 49 10.20 9.62 -8.84
C SER A 49 11.49 8.86 -9.16
N LEU A 50 11.43 7.52 -9.25
CA LEU A 50 12.55 6.65 -9.59
C LEU A 50 12.63 6.33 -11.10
N ASN A 51 11.59 6.65 -11.87
CA ASN A 51 11.52 6.54 -13.34
C ASN A 51 11.83 7.88 -14.00
#